data_AF-A0A1X9N774-F1
#
_entry.id   AF-A0A1X9N774-F1
#
_cell.length_a   1.000
_cell.length_b   1.000
_cell.length_c   1.000
_cell.angle_alpha   90.00
_cell.angle_beta   90.00
_cell.angle_gamma   90.00
#
_symmetry.space_group_name_H-M   'P 1'
#
loop_
_entity.id
_entity.type
_entity.pdbx_description
1 polymer ?
#
loop_
_entity_poly.entity_id
_entity_poly.type
_entity_poly.pdbx_seq_one_letter_code
_entity_poly.pdbx_strand_id
1 'polypeptide(L)'
;MSIKLLDNEAFYGYRVRRTVNGKLYQEYFSLKKNSRRMGPRLQKQIEREAIARDEELIQEQKRVKKLLKAHRCFNPDGSVKGISYLYKTEKSGSVTPIFQVGIASELENKIFCTSFSIKAHGKEEAWVQAVNAYAKHKLINKNTKLYKKLISSSPKKAREK
;
A
#
# COMPACT_ATOMS: atom_id res chain seq x y z
N MET A 1 7.52 -14.22 -5.16
CA MET A 1 6.86 -15.37 -4.49
C MET A 1 7.29 -15.37 -3.02
N SER A 2 6.43 -15.77 -2.08
CA SER A 2 6.77 -15.75 -0.64
C SER A 2 7.24 -17.09 -0.06
N ILE A 3 7.33 -18.09 -0.93
CA ILE A 3 7.68 -19.46 -0.61
C ILE A 3 9.20 -19.58 -0.52
N LYS A 4 9.69 -20.24 0.52
CA LYS A 4 11.12 -20.55 0.69
C LYS A 4 11.28 -22.03 1.02
N LEU A 5 12.10 -22.74 0.25
CA LEU A 5 12.61 -24.05 0.68
C LEU A 5 13.58 -23.84 1.84
N LEU A 6 13.30 -24.50 2.95
CA LEU A 6 14.16 -24.60 4.11
C LEU A 6 14.79 -25.98 4.08
N ASP A 7 16.12 -26.02 4.07
CA ASP A 7 16.90 -27.25 4.25
C ASP A 7 17.94 -26.97 5.32
N ASN A 8 17.61 -27.34 6.56
CA ASN A 8 18.52 -27.29 7.69
C ASN A 8 18.24 -28.48 8.62
N GLU A 9 19.06 -28.62 9.65
CA GLU A 9 18.95 -29.74 10.60
C GLU A 9 17.56 -29.78 11.28
N ALA A 10 17.03 -28.61 11.65
CA ALA A 10 15.76 -28.47 12.34
C ALA A 10 14.54 -28.74 11.44
N PHE A 11 14.60 -28.42 10.14
CA PHE A 11 13.47 -28.53 9.23
C PHE A 11 13.89 -28.67 7.77
N TYR A 12 13.23 -29.60 7.08
CA TYR A 12 13.32 -29.76 5.63
C TYR A 12 11.93 -29.65 5.01
N GLY A 13 11.68 -28.57 4.28
CA GLY A 13 10.41 -28.36 3.59
C GLY A 13 10.16 -26.92 3.16
N TYR A 14 8.98 -26.64 2.63
CA TYR A 14 8.61 -25.30 2.18
C TYR A 14 8.00 -24.47 3.30
N ARG A 15 8.37 -23.20 3.38
CA ARG A 15 7.73 -22.20 4.23
C ARG A 15 7.03 -21.18 3.37
N VAL A 16 5.73 -21.01 3.57
CA VAL A 16 4.91 -19.94 2.98
C VAL A 16 4.77 -18.83 4.01
N ARG A 17 5.13 -17.58 3.66
CA ARG A 17 5.12 -16.46 4.61
C ARG A 17 4.55 -15.18 3.99
N ARG A 18 3.36 -14.76 4.43
CA ARG A 18 2.73 -13.51 3.98
C ARG A 18 2.06 -12.76 5.11
N THR A 19 2.04 -11.43 4.99
CA THR A 19 1.24 -10.57 5.86
C THR A 19 0.01 -10.09 5.11
N VAL A 20 -1.18 -10.40 5.63
CA VAL A 20 -2.46 -9.96 5.08
C VAL A 20 -3.21 -9.18 6.14
N ASN A 21 -3.48 -7.90 5.87
CA ASN A 21 -4.16 -6.98 6.79
C ASN A 21 -3.55 -6.87 8.20
N GLY A 22 -2.22 -6.97 8.32
CA GLY A 22 -1.54 -6.95 9.61
C GLY A 22 -1.48 -8.32 10.31
N LYS A 23 -2.19 -9.34 9.82
CA LYS A 23 -2.05 -10.72 10.28
C LYS A 23 -0.93 -11.42 9.52
N LEU A 24 0.02 -12.00 10.25
CA LEU A 24 1.09 -12.83 9.69
C LEU A 24 0.60 -14.27 9.49
N TYR A 25 0.69 -14.75 8.26
CA TYR A 25 0.52 -16.16 7.90
C TYR A 25 1.91 -16.75 7.68
N GLN A 26 2.25 -17.77 8.47
CA GLN A 26 3.52 -18.48 8.39
C GLN A 26 3.23 -19.98 8.50
N GLU A 27 3.25 -20.66 7.37
CA GLU A 27 2.84 -22.06 7.24
C GLU A 27 4.01 -22.90 6.72
N TYR A 28 4.13 -24.12 7.24
CA TYR A 28 5.24 -25.03 6.98
C TYR A 28 4.73 -26.33 6.36
N PHE A 29 5.36 -26.71 5.26
CA PHE A 29 5.03 -27.88 4.46
C PHE A 29 6.23 -28.82 4.48
N SER A 30 6.20 -29.79 5.40
CA SER A 30 7.31 -30.73 5.64
C SER A 30 7.54 -31.64 4.44
N LEU A 31 8.79 -31.77 4.01
CA LEU A 31 9.22 -32.77 3.03
C LEU A 31 9.82 -34.03 3.70
N LYS A 32 9.61 -34.18 5.01
CA LYS A 32 9.91 -35.40 5.76
C LYS A 32 8.62 -36.13 6.12
N LYS A 33 8.64 -37.46 5.97
CA LYS A 33 7.63 -38.39 6.49
C LYS A 33 8.34 -39.46 7.31
N ASN A 34 7.92 -39.69 8.56
CA ASN A 34 8.57 -40.61 9.49
C ASN A 34 10.09 -40.35 9.61
N SER A 35 10.47 -39.08 9.77
CA SER A 35 11.87 -38.62 9.87
C SER A 35 12.75 -38.85 8.64
N ARG A 36 12.21 -39.38 7.53
CA ARG A 36 12.93 -39.58 6.26
C ARG A 36 12.47 -38.59 5.20
N ARG A 37 13.38 -38.16 4.33
CA ARG A 37 13.05 -37.30 3.19
C ARG A 37 12.10 -38.04 2.23
N MET A 38 11.06 -37.36 1.79
CA MET A 38 10.09 -37.91 0.85
C MET A 38 10.70 -38.02 -0.55
N GLY A 39 10.21 -38.96 -1.36
CA GLY A 39 10.64 -39.12 -2.75
C GLY A 39 10.13 -37.99 -3.67
N PRO A 40 10.68 -37.85 -4.89
CA PRO A 40 10.45 -36.70 -5.76
C PRO A 40 8.99 -36.41 -6.10
N ARG A 41 8.16 -37.46 -6.25
CA ARG A 41 6.72 -37.33 -6.56
C ARG A 41 5.95 -36.64 -5.43
N LEU A 42 6.19 -37.05 -4.18
CA LEU A 42 5.55 -36.47 -3.00
C LEU A 42 6.07 -35.06 -2.75
N GLN A 43 7.36 -34.81 -2.98
CA GLN A 43 7.91 -33.45 -2.87
C GLN A 43 7.21 -32.47 -3.82
N LYS A 44 7.04 -32.86 -5.09
CA LYS A 44 6.35 -32.02 -6.09
C LYS A 44 4.87 -31.77 -5.74
N GLN A 45 4.22 -32.73 -5.08
CA GLN A 45 2.86 -32.53 -4.59
C GLN A 45 2.82 -31.47 -3.49
N ILE A 46 3.70 -31.58 -2.50
CA ILE A 46 3.78 -30.63 -1.38
C ILE A 46 4.21 -29.24 -1.84
N GLU A 47 5.10 -29.16 -2.84
CA GLU A 47 5.46 -27.91 -3.50
C GLU A 47 4.23 -27.22 -4.12
N ARG A 48 3.39 -27.98 -4.84
CA ARG A 48 2.15 -27.44 -5.42
C ARG A 48 1.17 -26.98 -4.35
N GLU A 49 1.05 -27.70 -3.24
CA GLU A 49 0.22 -27.30 -2.10
C GLU A 49 0.73 -25.98 -1.49
N ALA A 50 2.05 -25.83 -1.30
CA ALA A 50 2.65 -24.59 -0.84
C ALA A 50 2.44 -23.42 -1.82
N ILE A 51 2.51 -23.69 -3.14
CA ILE A 51 2.24 -22.69 -4.18
C ILE A 51 0.78 -22.26 -4.17
N ALA A 52 -0.15 -23.22 -4.18
CA ALA A 52 -1.59 -22.94 -4.12
C ALA A 52 -1.92 -22.10 -2.88
N ARG A 53 -1.30 -22.41 -1.73
CA ARG A 53 -1.48 -21.62 -0.52
C ARG A 53 -0.93 -20.19 -0.63
N ASP A 54 0.23 -19.99 -1.25
CA ASP A 54 0.75 -18.63 -1.53
C ASP A 54 -0.22 -17.85 -2.42
N GLU A 55 -0.80 -18.50 -3.43
CA GLU A 55 -1.76 -17.90 -4.36
C GLU A 55 -3.06 -17.50 -3.68
N GLU A 56 -3.63 -18.35 -2.82
CA GLU A 56 -4.79 -18.00 -1.98
C GLU A 56 -4.51 -16.76 -1.13
N LEU A 57 -3.35 -16.72 -0.47
CA LEU A 57 -2.96 -15.57 0.35
C LEU A 57 -2.74 -14.31 -0.49
N ILE A 58 -2.24 -14.43 -1.73
CA ILE A 58 -2.16 -13.32 -2.69
C ILE A 58 -3.56 -12.79 -3.03
N GLN A 59 -4.49 -13.68 -3.35
CA GLN A 59 -5.86 -13.30 -3.71
C GLN A 59 -6.54 -12.60 -2.55
N GLU A 60 -6.40 -13.13 -1.34
CA GLU A 60 -6.93 -12.51 -0.13
C GLU A 60 -6.29 -11.13 0.12
N GLN A 61 -4.98 -11.00 -0.06
CA GLN A 61 -4.29 -9.71 0.05
C GLN A 61 -4.83 -8.68 -0.95
N LYS A 62 -5.06 -9.08 -2.20
CA LYS A 62 -5.66 -8.21 -3.24
C LYS A 62 -7.11 -7.85 -2.88
N ARG A 63 -7.90 -8.82 -2.42
CA ARG A 63 -9.30 -8.63 -2.01
C ARG A 63 -9.41 -7.62 -0.89
N VAL A 64 -8.66 -7.82 0.19
CA VAL A 64 -8.62 -6.92 1.35
C VAL A 64 -8.11 -5.53 0.94
N LYS A 65 -7.06 -5.44 0.11
CA LYS A 65 -6.56 -4.15 -0.39
C LYS A 65 -7.64 -3.37 -1.13
N LYS A 66 -8.46 -4.04 -1.94
CA LYS A 66 -9.58 -3.44 -2.68
C LYS A 66 -10.72 -3.01 -1.75
N LEU A 67 -11.14 -3.89 -0.84
CA LEU A 67 -12.22 -3.62 0.13
C LEU A 67 -11.88 -2.43 1.04
N LEU A 68 -10.66 -2.42 1.58
CA LEU A 68 -10.21 -1.38 2.50
C LEU A 68 -9.61 -0.17 1.77
N LYS A 69 -9.69 -0.09 0.43
CA LYS A 69 -9.10 1.00 -0.36
C LYS A 69 -9.60 2.36 0.14
N ALA A 70 -10.90 2.49 0.35
CA ALA A 70 -11.50 3.72 0.84
C ALA A 70 -10.99 4.09 2.24
N HIS A 71 -11.00 3.15 3.18
CA HIS A 71 -10.53 3.39 4.54
C HIS A 71 -9.03 3.75 4.59
N ARG A 72 -8.21 3.14 3.73
CA ARG A 72 -6.76 3.40 3.66
C ARG A 72 -6.41 4.78 3.08
N CYS A 73 -7.35 5.44 2.41
CA CYS A 73 -7.14 6.79 1.86
C CYS A 73 -7.28 7.89 2.92
N PHE A 74 -7.87 7.61 4.08
CA PHE A 74 -8.12 8.60 5.12
C PHE A 74 -7.39 8.24 6.42
N ASN A 75 -7.07 9.27 7.18
CA ASN A 75 -6.66 9.17 8.56
C ASN A 75 -7.91 9.10 9.48
N PRO A 76 -7.76 8.72 10.76
CA PRO A 76 -8.88 8.69 11.71
C PRO A 76 -9.58 10.04 11.89
N ASP A 77 -8.86 11.16 11.71
CA ASP A 77 -9.40 12.53 11.77
C ASP A 77 -10.17 12.95 10.51
N GLY A 78 -10.28 12.07 9.51
CA GLY A 78 -10.93 12.33 8.23
C GLY A 78 -10.05 13.04 7.19
N SER A 79 -8.81 13.42 7.54
CA SER A 79 -7.86 13.99 6.57
C SER A 79 -7.38 12.94 5.56
N VAL A 80 -7.00 13.37 4.37
CA VAL A 80 -6.50 12.47 3.32
C VAL A 80 -5.08 12.01 3.65
N LYS A 81 -4.89 10.71 3.80
CA LYS A 81 -3.58 10.13 4.09
C LYS A 81 -2.63 10.30 2.92
N GLY A 82 -1.54 11.01 3.12
CA GLY A 82 -0.52 11.29 2.11
C GLY A 82 -0.71 12.62 1.38
N ILE A 83 -1.68 13.45 1.77
CA ILE A 83 -1.73 14.87 1.38
C ILE A 83 -1.62 15.71 2.66
N SER A 84 -0.65 16.60 2.71
CA SER A 84 -0.40 17.49 3.85
C SER A 84 -0.54 18.94 3.45
N TYR A 85 -1.14 19.76 4.30
CA TYR A 85 -1.17 21.21 4.14
C TYR A 85 -0.06 21.82 5.01
N LEU A 86 0.98 22.36 4.36
CA LEU A 86 2.21 22.83 5.00
C LEU A 86 2.60 24.23 4.52
N TYR A 87 3.43 24.89 5.32
CA TYR A 87 4.16 26.08 4.90
C TYR A 87 5.54 25.69 4.35
N LYS A 88 5.88 26.19 3.17
CA LYS A 88 7.18 25.98 2.53
C LYS A 88 7.92 27.32 2.44
N THR A 89 9.14 27.33 2.99
CA THR A 89 10.06 28.46 2.82
C THR A 89 10.72 28.34 1.46
N GLU A 90 10.52 29.35 0.60
CA GLU A 90 11.19 29.46 -0.69
C GLU A 90 12.61 30.01 -0.51
N LYS A 91 13.47 29.86 -1.52
CA LYS A 91 14.87 30.35 -1.48
C LYS A 91 14.98 31.86 -1.18
N SER A 92 13.93 32.62 -1.51
CA SER A 92 13.81 34.05 -1.22
C SER A 92 13.48 34.37 0.25
N GLY A 93 13.34 33.37 1.12
CA GLY A 93 12.92 33.54 2.51
C GLY A 93 11.40 33.67 2.69
N SER A 94 10.64 33.87 1.62
CA SER A 94 9.18 33.94 1.69
C SER A 94 8.56 32.59 2.04
N VAL A 95 7.57 32.60 2.94
CA VAL A 95 6.84 31.40 3.36
C VAL A 95 5.54 31.31 2.57
N THR A 96 5.36 30.21 1.82
CA THR A 96 4.20 30.00 0.97
C THR A 96 3.40 28.77 1.43
N PRO A 97 2.08 28.88 1.62
CA PRO A 97 1.23 27.74 1.92
C PRO A 97 1.12 26.80 0.69
N ILE A 98 1.31 25.48 0.92
CA ILE A 98 1.31 24.45 -0.13
C ILE A 98 0.51 23.20 0.29
N PHE A 99 -0.04 22.49 -0.70
CA PHE A 99 -0.47 21.10 -0.53
C PHE A 99 0.64 20.18 -1.03
N GLN A 100 1.24 19.39 -0.13
CA GLN A 100 2.23 18.38 -0.46
C GLN A 100 1.57 17.01 -0.57
N VAL A 101 1.74 16.34 -1.70
CA VAL A 101 1.30 14.96 -1.92
C VAL A 101 2.51 14.05 -1.84
N GLY A 102 2.53 13.13 -0.88
CA GLY A 102 3.58 12.13 -0.68
C GLY A 102 2.96 10.74 -0.52
N ILE A 103 2.99 9.93 -1.58
CA ILE A 103 2.33 8.62 -1.60
C ILE A 103 3.14 7.54 -2.32
N ALA A 104 2.99 6.30 -1.86
CA ALA A 104 3.40 5.14 -2.66
C ALA A 104 2.48 5.03 -3.89
N SER A 105 3.04 5.25 -5.08
CA SER A 105 2.36 5.20 -6.37
C SER A 105 2.07 3.76 -6.76
N GLU A 106 0.79 3.45 -7.03
CA GLU A 106 0.40 2.15 -7.61
C GLU A 106 0.65 2.12 -9.12
N LEU A 107 0.76 3.29 -9.76
CA LEU A 107 1.04 3.44 -11.19
C LEU A 107 2.53 3.20 -11.50
N GLU A 108 3.42 3.74 -10.68
CA GLU A 108 4.87 3.78 -10.95
C GLU A 108 5.67 2.87 -10.00
N ASN A 109 5.02 2.22 -9.04
CA ASN A 109 5.66 1.39 -8.00
C ASN A 109 6.81 2.08 -7.24
N LYS A 110 6.77 3.41 -7.13
CA LYS A 110 7.73 4.24 -6.38
C LYS A 110 7.04 5.28 -5.51
N ILE A 111 7.79 5.92 -4.62
CA ILE A 111 7.29 7.06 -3.85
C ILE A 111 7.13 8.24 -4.81
N PHE A 112 5.91 8.76 -4.90
CA PHE A 112 5.59 9.98 -5.63
C PHE A 112 5.47 11.13 -4.65
N CYS A 113 6.20 12.22 -4.91
CA CYS A 113 6.20 13.42 -4.11
C CYS A 113 6.02 14.65 -5.03
N THR A 114 5.01 15.47 -4.77
CA THR A 114 4.80 16.75 -5.47
C THR A 114 4.16 17.76 -4.54
N SER A 115 4.21 19.05 -4.89
CA SER A 115 3.63 20.14 -4.12
C SER A 115 2.90 21.13 -5.01
N PHE A 116 1.74 21.60 -4.56
CA PHE A 116 0.93 22.60 -5.24
C PHE A 116 0.83 23.87 -4.39
N SER A 117 1.21 25.01 -4.95
CA SER A 117 1.22 26.29 -4.26
C SER A 117 -0.18 26.92 -4.23
N ILE A 118 -0.63 27.29 -3.03
CA ILE A 118 -1.90 28.01 -2.87
C ILE A 118 -1.79 29.44 -3.39
N LYS A 119 -0.61 30.06 -3.31
CA LYS A 119 -0.39 31.42 -3.82
C LYS A 119 -0.51 31.49 -5.35
N ALA A 120 -0.17 30.41 -6.06
CA ALA A 120 -0.19 30.37 -7.52
C ALA A 120 -1.58 30.04 -8.11
N HIS A 121 -2.33 29.15 -7.46
CA HIS A 121 -3.59 28.61 -8.00
C HIS A 121 -4.83 28.96 -7.17
N GLY A 122 -4.67 29.53 -5.98
CA GLY A 122 -5.75 29.62 -5.00
C GLY A 122 -5.98 28.30 -4.26
N LYS A 123 -6.67 28.37 -3.11
CA LYS A 123 -6.78 27.23 -2.18
C LYS A 123 -7.57 26.06 -2.77
N GLU A 124 -8.69 26.34 -3.44
CA GLU A 124 -9.57 25.30 -3.98
C GLU A 124 -8.92 24.57 -5.15
N GLU A 125 -8.35 25.33 -6.09
CA GLU A 125 -7.72 24.74 -7.27
C GLU A 125 -6.47 23.93 -6.91
N ALA A 126 -5.62 24.46 -6.02
CA ALA A 126 -4.44 23.74 -5.53
C ALA A 126 -4.84 22.43 -4.83
N TRP A 127 -5.96 22.42 -4.09
CA TRP A 127 -6.49 21.20 -3.47
C TRP A 127 -6.98 20.20 -4.52
N VAL A 128 -7.75 20.65 -5.52
CA VAL A 128 -8.23 19.79 -6.61
C VAL A 128 -7.07 19.18 -7.39
N GLN A 129 -6.00 19.95 -7.67
CA GLN A 129 -4.80 19.44 -8.31
C GLN A 129 -4.09 18.38 -7.44
N ALA A 130 -3.97 18.61 -6.13
CA ALA A 130 -3.42 17.64 -5.19
C ALA A 130 -4.22 16.33 -5.16
N VAL A 131 -5.55 16.42 -5.09
CA VAL A 131 -6.45 15.25 -5.11
C VAL A 131 -6.41 14.54 -6.46
N ASN A 132 -6.27 15.27 -7.58
CA ASN A 132 -6.14 14.67 -8.91
C ASN A 132 -4.84 13.88 -9.06
N ALA A 133 -3.71 14.45 -8.63
CA ALA A 133 -2.44 13.74 -8.61
C ALA A 133 -2.53 12.49 -7.72
N TYR A 134 -3.08 12.63 -6.52
CA TYR A 134 -3.32 11.52 -5.61
C TYR A 134 -4.16 10.41 -6.26
N ALA A 135 -5.30 10.76 -6.84
CA ALA A 135 -6.23 9.83 -7.45
C ALA A 135 -5.61 9.09 -8.64
N LYS A 136 -4.82 9.78 -9.48
CA LYS A 136 -4.07 9.18 -10.58
C LYS A 136 -3.10 8.10 -10.07
N HIS A 137 -2.28 8.43 -9.09
CA HIS A 137 -1.27 7.52 -8.55
C HIS A 137 -1.87 6.40 -7.67
N LYS A 138 -3.09 6.56 -7.16
CA LYS A 138 -3.84 5.50 -6.46
C LYS A 138 -4.83 4.74 -7.34
N LEU A 139 -4.87 5.02 -8.65
CA LEU A 139 -5.82 4.39 -9.58
C LEU A 139 -7.27 4.52 -9.09
N ILE A 140 -7.65 5.73 -8.67
CA ILE A 140 -9.01 6.08 -8.22
C ILE A 140 -9.67 6.86 -9.35
N ASN A 141 -10.79 6.35 -9.85
CA ASN A 141 -11.55 7.04 -10.90
C ASN A 141 -12.32 8.23 -10.30
N LYS A 142 -12.33 9.36 -11.03
CA LYS A 142 -13.02 10.61 -10.67
C LYS A 142 -14.52 10.44 -10.46
N ASN A 143 -15.14 9.46 -11.12
CA ASN A 143 -16.58 9.20 -11.01
C ASN A 143 -16.97 8.45 -9.72
N THR A 144 -16.00 8.00 -8.92
CA THR A 144 -16.28 7.22 -7.72
C THR A 144 -16.72 8.08 -6.54
N LYS A 145 -17.56 7.53 -5.66
CA LYS A 145 -17.92 8.15 -4.37
C LYS A 145 -16.68 8.46 -3.53
N LEU A 146 -15.63 7.64 -3.64
CA LEU A 146 -14.35 7.84 -2.96
C LEU A 146 -13.68 9.15 -3.41
N TYR A 147 -13.62 9.40 -4.71
CA TYR A 147 -13.02 10.65 -5.24
C TYR A 147 -13.80 11.89 -4.76
N LYS A 148 -15.13 11.84 -4.81
CA LYS A 148 -15.97 12.94 -4.28
C LYS A 148 -15.68 13.20 -2.80
N LYS A 149 -15.52 12.14 -2.00
CA LYS A 149 -15.14 12.23 -0.59
C LYS A 149 -13.75 12.86 -0.41
N LEU A 150 -12.77 12.49 -1.24
CA LEU A 150 -11.43 13.09 -1.21
C LEU A 150 -11.48 14.59 -1.45
N ILE A 151 -12.23 15.06 -2.47
CA ILE A 151 -12.40 16.50 -2.73
C ILE A 151 -13.01 17.21 -1.52
N SER A 152 -14.05 16.64 -0.91
CA SER A 152 -14.71 17.25 0.25
C SER A 152 -13.86 17.29 1.54
N SER A 153 -12.76 16.51 1.60
CA SER A 153 -11.93 16.37 2.80
C SER A 153 -10.77 17.38 2.86
N SER A 154 -10.96 18.56 2.27
CA SER A 154 -9.94 19.62 2.25
C SER A 154 -9.62 20.10 3.67
N PRO A 155 -8.33 20.16 4.07
CA PRO A 155 -7.96 20.62 5.40
C PRO A 155 -8.21 22.13 5.55
N LYS A 156 -8.79 22.53 6.68
CA LYS A 156 -9.16 23.93 6.94
C LYS A 156 -7.94 24.81 7.24
N LYS A 157 -6.96 24.30 8.00
CA LYS A 157 -5.76 25.02 8.46
C LYS A 157 -4.48 24.29 8.02
N ALA A 158 -3.43 25.06 7.75
CA ALA A 158 -2.09 24.54 7.52
C ALA A 158 -1.51 24.04 8.84
N ARG A 159 -0.69 22.99 8.80
CA ARG A 159 0.13 22.60 9.95
C ARG A 159 1.39 23.45 9.94
N GLU A 160 1.67 24.10 11.05
CA GLU A 160 2.99 24.65 11.34
C GLU A 160 3.96 23.48 11.54
N LYS A 161 5.18 23.64 11.06
CA LYS A 161 6.23 22.62 11.14
C LYS A 161 6.78 22.51 12.55
#